data_AF-A0AAU5WTG8-F1
#
_entry.id   AF-A0AAU5WTG8-F1
#
_cell.length_a   1.000
_cell.length_b   1.000
_cell.length_c   1.000
_cell.angle_alpha   90.00
_cell.angle_beta   90.00
_cell.angle_gamma   90.00
#
_symmetry.space_group_name_H-M   'P 1'
#
loop_
_entity.id
_entity.type
_entity.pdbx_description
1 polymer ?
#
loop_
_entity_poly.entity_id
_entity_poly.type
_entity_poly.pdbx_seq_one_letter_code
_entity_poly.pdbx_strand_id
1 'polypeptide(L)' 'MSYEQARDELTDVVKRLEAGGLTLEESLSLWEQGEKLAATCEEWLEGARARLAATMAAPEGGDQNAPTPF' A
#
# COMPACT_ATOMS: atom_id res chain seq x y z
N MET A 1 0.29 -5.34 11.31
CA MET A 1 1.37 -4.40 10.96
C MET A 1 0.76 -3.22 10.22
N SER A 2 1.13 -1.99 10.56
CA SER A 2 0.73 -0.78 9.81
C SER A 2 1.60 -0.59 8.56
N TYR A 3 1.14 0.23 7.61
CA TYR A 3 1.95 0.60 6.44
C TYR A 3 3.31 1.21 6.83
N GLU A 4 3.32 2.12 7.81
CA GLU A 4 4.55 2.78 8.26
C GLU A 4 5.53 1.78 8.88
N GLN A 5 5.04 0.82 9.67
CA GLN A 5 5.86 -0.26 10.21
C GLN A 5 6.45 -1.13 9.09
N ALA A 6 5.63 -1.53 8.11
CA ALA A 6 6.09 -2.34 6.98
C ALA A 6 7.16 -1.61 6.15
N ARG A 7 6.95 -0.30 5.90
CA ARG A 7 7.90 0.55 5.18
C ARG A 7 9.22 0.72 5.94
N ASP A 8 9.15 0.94 7.24
CA ASP A 8 10.33 1.16 8.06
C ASP A 8 11.17 -0.13 8.15
N GLU A 9 10.53 -1.28 8.33
CA GLU A 9 11.20 -2.59 8.26
C GLU A 9 11.81 -2.86 6.89
N LEU A 10 11.09 -2.55 5.80
CA LEU A 10 11.62 -2.69 4.43
C LEU A 10 12.86 -1.82 4.22
N THR A 11 12.82 -0.59 4.73
CA THR A 11 13.94 0.35 4.64
C THR A 11 15.18 -0.21 5.36
N ASP A 12 15.00 -0.85 6.51
CA ASP A 12 16.12 -1.45 7.25
C ASP A 12 16.66 -2.72 6.58
N VAL A 13 15.80 -3.53 5.94
CA VAL A 13 16.22 -4.64 5.08
C VAL A 13 17.09 -4.14 3.92
N VAL A 14 16.65 -3.10 3.22
CA VAL A 14 17.40 -2.50 2.10
C VAL A 14 18.75 -1.98 2.58
N LYS A 15 18.80 -1.22 3.67
CA LYS A 15 20.07 -0.73 4.24
C LYS A 15 21.04 -1.86 4.55
N ARG A 16 20.57 -2.99 5.09
CA ARG A 16 21.40 -4.15 5.40
C ARG A 16 21.95 -4.82 4.13
N LEU A 17 21.13 -4.93 3.08
CA LEU A 17 21.56 -5.43 1.78
C LEU A 17 22.60 -4.51 1.14
N GLU A 18 22.39 -3.20 1.19
CA GLU A 18 23.30 -2.18 0.63
C GLU A 18 24.63 -2.08 1.38
N ALA A 19 24.63 -2.30 2.70
CA ALA A 19 25.86 -2.33 3.49
C ALA A 19 26.82 -3.45 3.07
N GLY A 20 26.30 -4.52 2.47
CA GLY A 20 27.08 -5.69 2.07
C GLY A 20 27.65 -6.45 3.28
N GLY A 21 28.67 -7.28 3.04
CA GLY A 21 29.31 -8.10 4.08
C GLY A 21 28.49 -9.31 4.55
N LEU A 22 27.37 -9.59 3.89
CA LEU A 22 26.52 -10.74 4.11
C LEU A 22 26.96 -11.92 3.26
N THR A 23 26.73 -13.13 3.75
CA THR A 23 26.79 -14.33 2.91
C THR A 23 25.64 -14.33 1.89
N LEU A 24 25.74 -15.21 0.89
CA LEU A 24 24.68 -15.39 -0.10
C LEU A 24 23.35 -15.81 0.55
N GLU A 25 23.40 -16.74 1.49
CA GLU A 25 22.21 -17.24 2.19
C GLU A 25 21.52 -16.14 3.01
N GLU A 26 22.30 -15.33 3.74
CA GLU A 26 21.77 -14.18 4.48
C GLU A 26 21.18 -13.11 3.55
N SER A 27 21.83 -12.87 2.41
CA SER A 27 21.36 -11.91 1.40
C SER A 27 20.03 -12.37 0.79
N LEU A 28 19.89 -13.66 0.49
CA LEU A 28 18.64 -14.24 -0.01
C LEU A 28 17.52 -14.17 1.04
N SER A 29 17.81 -14.49 2.29
CA SER A 29 16.82 -14.42 3.37
C SER A 29 16.31 -12.98 3.59
N LEU A 30 17.21 -12.00 3.55
CA LEU A 30 16.83 -10.58 3.62
C LEU A 30 16.03 -10.14 2.41
N TRP A 31 16.41 -10.57 1.21
CA TRP A 31 15.66 -10.26 0.00
C TRP A 31 14.23 -10.80 0.07
N GLU A 32 14.04 -12.07 0.45
CA GLU A 32 12.71 -12.67 0.60
C GLU A 32 11.85 -11.96 1.64
N GLN A 33 12.47 -11.51 2.73
CA GLN A 33 11.78 -10.68 3.73
C GLN A 33 11.37 -9.32 3.15
N GLY A 34 12.27 -8.68 2.41
CA GLY A 34 12.01 -7.43 1.69
C GLY A 34 10.83 -7.54 0.73
N GLU A 35 10.79 -8.60 -0.08
CA GLU A 35 9.67 -8.85 -1.02
C GLU A 35 8.32 -8.98 -0.31
N LYS A 36 8.27 -9.68 0.84
CA LYS A 36 7.03 -9.81 1.63
C LYS A 36 6.58 -8.46 2.20
N LEU A 37 7.52 -7.64 2.68
CA LEU A 37 7.23 -6.30 3.19
C LEU A 37 6.76 -5.36 2.07
N ALA A 38 7.37 -5.45 0.89
CA ALA A 38 6.97 -4.69 -0.29
C ALA A 38 5.55 -5.05 -0.74
N ALA A 39 5.23 -6.34 -0.83
CA ALA A 39 3.87 -6.81 -1.15
C ALA A 39 2.84 -6.31 -0.12
N THR A 40 3.18 -6.33 1.17
CA THR A 40 2.31 -5.78 2.22
C THR A 40 2.08 -4.28 2.02
N CYS A 41 3.12 -3.52 1.70
CA CYS A 41 3.00 -2.08 1.42
C CYS A 41 2.10 -1.82 0.21
N GLU A 42 2.23 -2.62 -0.84
CA GLU A 42 1.41 -2.52 -2.06
C GLU A 42 -0.07 -2.78 -1.77
N GLU A 43 -0.41 -3.82 -1.01
CA GLU A 43 -1.78 -4.12 -0.59
C GLU A 43 -2.43 -2.95 0.17
N TRP A 44 -1.68 -2.30 1.07
CA TRP A 44 -2.16 -1.11 1.78
C TRP A 44 -2.45 0.06 0.84
N LEU A 45 -1.53 0.32 -0.10
CA LEU A 45 -1.68 1.41 -1.06
C LEU A 45 -2.85 1.17 -2.02
N GLU A 46 -3.00 -0.06 -2.51
CA GLU A 46 -4.11 -0.43 -3.38
C GLU A 46 -5.45 -0.32 -2.65
N GLY A 47 -5.52 -0.80 -1.41
CA GLY A 47 -6.70 -0.63 -0.57
C GLY A 47 -7.07 0.85 -0.33
N ALA A 48 -6.07 1.72 -0.16
CA ALA A 48 -6.29 3.15 -0.05
C ALA A 48 -6.81 3.77 -1.36
N ARG A 49 -6.23 3.39 -2.51
CA ARG A 49 -6.68 3.84 -3.84
C ARG A 49 -8.12 3.42 -4.12
N ALA A 50 -8.49 2.17 -3.81
CA ALA A 50 -9.84 1.66 -4.00
C ALA A 50 -10.87 2.44 -3.17
N ARG A 51 -10.54 2.79 -1.92
CA ARG A 51 -11.42 3.62 -1.07
C ARG A 51 -11.63 5.02 -1.64
N LEU A 52 -10.56 5.65 -2.14
CA LEU A 52 -10.65 6.96 -2.79
C LEU A 52 -11.47 6.90 -4.08
N ALA A 53 -11.29 5.85 -4.89
CA ALA A 53 -12.10 5.65 -6.08
C ALA A 53 -13.59 5.49 -5.75
N ALA A 54 -13.92 4.74 -4.69
CA ALA A 54 -15.30 4.54 -4.26
C ALA A 54 -15.98 5.83 -3.76
N THR A 55 -15.25 6.72 -3.08
CA THR A 55 -15.81 8.02 -2.66
C THR A 55 -15.98 8.98 -3.84
N MET A 56 -15.09 8.95 -4.82
CA MET A 56 -15.18 9.78 -6.04
C MET A 56 -16.27 9.30 -7.02
N ALA A 57 -16.56 8.01 -7.04
CA ALA A 57 -17.58 7.41 -7.92
C ALA A 57 -19.00 7.47 -7.33
N ALA A 58 -19.17 7.86 -6.06
CA ALA A 58 -20.48 8.12 -5.50
C ALA A 58 -21.05 9.41 -6.14
N PRO A 59 -22.10 9.34 -6.97
CA PRO A 59 -22.72 10.54 -7.50
C PRO A 59 -23.30 11.32 -6.32
N GLU A 60 -22.97 12.61 -6.23
CA GLU A 60 -23.65 13.53 -5.35
C GLU A 60 -25.16 13.40 -5.60
N GLY A 61 -25.90 12.97 -4.59
CA GLY A 61 -27.36 12.88 -4.61
C GLY A 61 -27.96 14.28 -4.75
N GLY A 62 -28.06 14.76 -5.98
CA GLY A 62 -28.41 16.14 -6.30
C GLY A 62 -29.33 16.26 -7.50
N ASP A 63 -30.40 15.47 -7.57
CA ASP A 63 -31.66 15.91 -8.19
C ASP A 63 -32.84 15.13 -7.61
N GLN A 64 -33.41 15.63 -6.51
CA GLN A 64 -34.69 15.17 -5.95
C GLN A 64 -35.70 16.32 -5.87
N ASN A 65 -35.59 17.34 -6.73
CA ASN A 65 -36.61 18.38 -6.81
C ASN A 65 -36.91 18.76 -8.26
N ALA A 66 -37.42 17.80 -9.03
CA ALA A 66 -38.18 18.11 -10.22
C ALA A 66 -39.62 18.47 -9.80
N PRO A 67 -40.10 19.71 -10.02
CA PRO A 67 -41.50 20.03 -9.77
C PRO A 67 -42.37 19.27 -10.77
N THR A 68 -43.33 18.51 -10.26
CA THR A 68 -44.36 17.83 -11.07
C THR A 68 -45.15 18.85 -11.89
N PRO A 69 -45.26 18.71 -13.22
CA PRO A 69 -46.22 19.50 -13.99
C PRO A 69 -47.66 19.02 -13.69
N PHE A 70 -48.59 19.97 -13.79
CA PHE A 70 -50.04 19.85 -13.53
C PHE A 70 -50.72 18.60 -14.08
#